data_AF-A0A0A1U426-F1
#
_entry.id   AF-A0A0A1U426-F1
#
_cell.length_a   1.000
_cell.length_b   1.000
_cell.length_c   1.000
_cell.angle_alpha   90.00
_cell.angle_beta   90.00
_cell.angle_gamma   90.00
#
_symmetry.space_group_name_H-M   'P 1'
#
loop_
_entity.id
_entity.type
_entity.pdbx_description
1 polymer ?
#
loop_
_entity_poly.entity_id
_entity_poly.type
_entity_poly.pdbx_seq_one_letter_code
_entity_poly.pdbx_strand_id
1 'polypeptide(L)'
;MKKVFGVQLEDVELYEGVPKPVYDTLCYFHHHPDLLETEGLFRVSGSLTNILEIKKLYNEGQQVDLEKYDVHTVSATFKAFFRELPESLVTAENTDLFLVFIELDQKFNQDKNKTITKLQNVLNELPLVYLNVLKTLIQFLVLVEQKKDINKMDSKNLSLSL
;
A
#
# COMPACT_ATOMS: atom_id res chain seq x y z
N MET A 1 -20.42 -11.41 9.26
CA MET A 1 -19.52 -10.52 8.49
C MET A 1 -18.10 -10.99 8.68
N LYS A 2 -17.31 -11.01 7.60
CA LYS A 2 -15.88 -11.29 7.68
C LYS A 2 -15.15 -9.98 7.97
N LYS A 3 -14.25 -10.02 8.94
CA LYS A 3 -13.38 -8.90 9.34
C LYS A 3 -12.42 -8.59 8.16
N VAL A 4 -12.05 -7.32 7.99
CA VAL A 4 -11.20 -6.83 6.88
C VAL A 4 -9.80 -6.45 7.35
N PHE A 5 -9.68 -5.77 8.49
CA PHE A 5 -8.40 -5.41 9.10
C PHE A 5 -7.93 -6.51 10.05
N GLY A 6 -6.62 -6.79 10.09
CA GLY A 6 -6.08 -7.75 11.05
C GLY A 6 -6.42 -9.21 10.73
N VAL A 7 -6.53 -9.55 9.44
CA VAL A 7 -6.77 -10.91 8.93
C VAL A 7 -5.85 -11.17 7.73
N GLN A 8 -5.65 -12.43 7.36
CA GLN A 8 -4.83 -12.80 6.21
C GLN A 8 -5.39 -12.19 4.93
N LEU A 9 -4.51 -11.81 4.02
CA LEU A 9 -4.89 -11.11 2.79
C LEU A 9 -5.84 -11.97 1.92
N GLU A 10 -5.65 -13.28 1.94
CA GLU A 10 -6.46 -14.29 1.26
C GLU A 10 -7.87 -14.43 1.84
N ASP A 11 -8.08 -14.03 3.09
CA ASP A 11 -9.38 -14.09 3.76
C ASP A 11 -10.24 -12.85 3.51
N VAL A 12 -9.64 -11.79 2.93
CA VAL A 12 -10.32 -10.53 2.63
C VAL A 12 -11.03 -10.60 1.28
N GLU A 13 -12.26 -10.12 1.22
CA GLU A 13 -12.98 -9.98 -0.03
C GLU A 13 -12.28 -8.96 -0.95
N LEU A 14 -12.12 -9.34 -2.22
CA LEU A 14 -11.40 -8.55 -3.22
C LEU A 14 -12.36 -7.81 -4.14
N TYR A 15 -12.00 -6.58 -4.48
CA TYR A 15 -12.66 -5.68 -5.40
C TYR A 15 -11.64 -5.29 -6.47
N GLU A 16 -11.89 -5.67 -7.73
CA GLU A 16 -10.92 -5.50 -8.83
C GLU A 16 -9.51 -6.06 -8.49
N GLY A 17 -9.46 -7.17 -7.74
CA GLY A 17 -8.23 -7.88 -7.40
C GLY A 17 -7.48 -7.39 -6.16
N VAL A 18 -8.01 -6.40 -5.42
CA VAL A 18 -7.42 -5.88 -4.18
C VAL A 18 -8.46 -5.73 -3.04
N PRO A 19 -8.06 -5.71 -1.76
CA PRO A 19 -8.97 -5.48 -0.63
C PRO A 19 -9.75 -4.17 -0.73
N LYS A 20 -10.99 -4.15 -0.22
CA LYS A 20 -11.86 -2.97 -0.29
C LYS A 20 -11.24 -1.66 0.22
N PRO A 21 -10.55 -1.61 1.38
CA PRO A 21 -9.92 -0.36 1.84
C PRO A 21 -8.84 0.16 0.88
N VAL A 22 -8.13 -0.74 0.20
CA VAL A 22 -7.13 -0.41 -0.83
C VAL A 22 -7.84 0.13 -2.06
N TYR A 23 -8.85 -0.58 -2.57
CA TYR A 23 -9.64 -0.18 -3.72
C TYR A 23 -10.29 1.19 -3.55
N ASP A 24 -11.01 1.39 -2.45
CA ASP A 24 -11.74 2.64 -2.16
C ASP A 24 -10.76 3.82 -2.03
N THR A 25 -9.58 3.62 -1.42
CA THR A 25 -8.54 4.66 -1.33
C THR A 25 -8.02 5.04 -2.71
N LEU A 26 -7.76 4.07 -3.59
CA LEU A 26 -7.28 4.36 -4.95
C LEU A 26 -8.34 5.11 -5.76
N CYS A 27 -9.62 4.73 -5.62
CA CYS A 27 -10.72 5.45 -6.24
C CYS A 27 -10.79 6.88 -5.71
N TYR A 28 -10.63 7.10 -4.41
CA TYR A 28 -10.62 8.43 -3.81
C TYR A 28 -9.53 9.34 -4.44
N PHE A 29 -8.28 8.88 -4.53
CA PHE A 29 -7.21 9.66 -5.18
C PHE A 29 -7.36 9.75 -6.70
N HIS A 30 -8.02 8.79 -7.35
CA HIS A 30 -8.32 8.87 -8.77
C HIS A 30 -9.33 9.97 -9.08
N HIS A 31 -10.37 10.11 -8.25
CA HIS A 31 -11.37 11.18 -8.38
C HIS A 31 -10.83 12.56 -7.97
N HIS A 32 -9.83 12.59 -7.07
CA HIS A 32 -9.22 13.82 -6.54
C HIS A 32 -7.69 13.82 -6.74
N PRO A 33 -7.19 13.93 -7.98
CA PRO A 33 -5.77 13.82 -8.27
C PRO A 33 -4.92 14.96 -7.67
N ASP A 34 -5.53 16.11 -7.37
CA ASP A 34 -4.92 17.24 -6.68
C ASP A 34 -4.53 16.89 -5.23
N LEU A 35 -5.22 15.95 -4.58
CA LEU A 35 -4.86 15.51 -3.23
C LEU A 35 -3.51 14.80 -3.16
N LEU A 36 -2.97 14.31 -4.29
CA LEU A 36 -1.61 13.79 -4.36
C LEU A 36 -0.55 14.87 -4.10
N GLU A 37 -0.91 16.14 -4.22
CA GLU A 37 -0.03 17.29 -3.96
C GLU A 37 -0.05 17.72 -2.49
N THR A 38 -0.86 17.08 -1.64
CA THR A 38 -0.94 17.37 -0.19
C THR A 38 0.42 17.18 0.48
N GLU A 39 0.92 18.24 1.12
CA GLU A 39 2.20 18.19 1.82
C GLU A 39 2.24 17.09 2.90
N GLY A 40 3.26 16.24 2.84
CA GLY A 40 3.47 15.18 3.81
C GLY A 40 2.46 14.06 3.74
N LEU A 41 1.84 13.81 2.58
CA LEU A 41 0.99 12.64 2.36
C LEU A 41 1.68 11.35 2.84
N PHE A 42 0.97 10.47 3.56
CA PHE A 42 1.53 9.32 4.30
C PHE A 42 2.47 9.63 5.47
N ARG A 43 3.13 10.78 5.53
CA ARG A 43 3.99 11.16 6.67
C ARG A 43 3.19 11.76 7.82
N VAL A 44 2.27 12.68 7.52
CA VAL A 44 1.42 13.36 8.50
C VAL A 44 0.36 12.40 9.03
N SER A 45 0.16 12.41 10.35
CA SER A 45 -0.85 11.58 11.02
C SER A 45 -2.26 12.12 10.77
N GLY A 46 -3.20 11.21 10.51
CA GLY A 46 -4.63 11.51 10.51
C GLY A 46 -5.26 11.46 11.90
N SER A 47 -6.55 11.77 11.97
CA SER A 47 -7.34 11.68 13.19
C SER A 47 -7.49 10.22 13.63
N LEU A 48 -6.92 9.85 14.78
CA LEU A 48 -7.03 8.49 15.31
C LEU A 48 -8.49 8.05 15.48
N THR A 49 -9.36 8.94 15.95
CA THR A 49 -10.80 8.67 16.09
C THR A 49 -11.41 8.28 14.74
N ASN A 50 -11.14 9.04 13.69
CA ASN A 50 -11.69 8.77 12.37
C ASN A 50 -11.09 7.51 11.74
N ILE A 51 -9.79 7.26 11.94
CA ILE A 51 -9.14 6.01 11.50
C ILE A 51 -9.84 4.80 12.14
N LEU A 52 -10.09 4.84 13.46
CA LEU A 52 -10.78 3.76 14.17
C LEU A 52 -12.23 3.59 13.69
N GLU A 53 -12.93 4.68 13.41
CA GLU A 53 -14.27 4.65 12.83
C GLU A 53 -14.27 3.99 11.45
N ILE A 54 -13.43 4.44 10.51
CA ILE A 54 -13.36 3.89 9.16
C ILE A 54 -13.04 2.39 9.21
N LYS A 55 -12.07 1.99 10.03
CA LYS A 55 -11.73 0.57 10.23
C LYS A 55 -12.91 -0.24 10.74
N LYS A 56 -13.68 0.29 11.69
CA LYS A 56 -14.88 -0.35 12.22
C LYS A 56 -15.91 -0.56 11.11
N LEU A 57 -16.18 0.48 10.32
CA LEU A 57 -17.14 0.40 9.21
C LEU A 57 -16.74 -0.69 8.20
N TYR A 58 -15.47 -0.75 7.78
CA TYR A 58 -14.99 -1.81 6.90
C TYR A 58 -15.12 -3.21 7.53
N ASN A 59 -14.77 -3.38 8.81
CA ASN A 59 -14.90 -4.67 9.50
C ASN A 59 -16.36 -5.13 9.68
N GLU A 60 -17.29 -4.19 9.73
CA GLU A 60 -18.74 -4.43 9.76
C GLU A 60 -19.33 -4.56 8.34
N GLY A 61 -18.51 -4.55 7.29
CA GLY A 61 -18.97 -4.64 5.90
C GLY A 61 -19.87 -3.48 5.48
N GLN A 62 -19.79 -2.34 6.17
CA GLN A 62 -20.55 -1.15 5.84
C GLN A 62 -19.88 -0.36 4.73
N GLN A 63 -20.67 0.43 4.01
CA GLN A 63 -20.15 1.36 3.02
C GLN A 63 -19.40 2.49 3.73
N VAL A 64 -18.18 2.75 3.28
CA VAL A 64 -17.35 3.85 3.77
C VAL A 64 -17.38 4.98 2.73
N ASP A 65 -17.75 6.16 3.18
CA ASP A 65 -17.69 7.39 2.38
C ASP A 65 -16.42 8.16 2.77
N LEU A 66 -15.35 7.99 1.99
CA LEU A 66 -14.05 8.58 2.28
C LEU A 66 -14.06 10.11 2.15
N GLU A 67 -15.02 10.69 1.43
CA GLU A 67 -15.18 12.16 1.24
C GLU A 67 -15.46 12.90 2.55
N LYS A 68 -15.92 12.20 3.59
CA LYS A 68 -16.19 12.77 4.92
C LYS A 68 -14.95 12.98 5.77
N TYR A 69 -13.80 12.52 5.30
CA TYR A 69 -12.57 12.46 6.08
C TYR A 69 -11.45 13.24 5.40
N ASP A 70 -10.55 13.81 6.20
CA ASP A 70 -9.37 14.48 5.66
C ASP A 70 -8.40 13.47 5.02
N VAL A 71 -7.61 13.93 4.05
CA VAL A 71 -6.67 13.10 3.28
C VAL A 71 -5.60 12.43 4.16
N HIS A 72 -5.21 13.02 5.29
CA HIS A 72 -4.26 12.40 6.21
C HIS A 72 -4.90 11.23 6.96
N THR A 73 -6.19 11.33 7.32
CA THR A 73 -6.98 10.21 7.85
C THR A 73 -7.16 9.09 6.83
N VAL A 74 -7.49 9.41 5.57
CA VAL A 74 -7.64 8.40 4.50
C VAL A 74 -6.30 7.68 4.26
N SER A 75 -5.22 8.43 4.08
CA SER A 75 -3.88 7.85 3.88
C SER A 75 -3.36 7.08 5.09
N ALA A 76 -3.67 7.53 6.32
CA ALA A 76 -3.33 6.79 7.54
C ALA A 76 -4.11 5.48 7.66
N THR A 77 -5.38 5.45 7.26
CA THR A 77 -6.20 4.24 7.23
C THR A 77 -5.68 3.24 6.19
N PHE A 78 -5.28 3.71 5.01
CA PHE A 78 -4.62 2.89 3.99
C PHE A 78 -3.34 2.24 4.53
N LYS A 79 -2.48 2.99 5.22
CA LYS A 79 -1.29 2.41 5.89
C LYS A 79 -1.66 1.40 6.96
N ALA A 80 -2.67 1.70 7.77
CA ALA A 80 -3.11 0.82 8.84
C ALA A 80 -3.54 -0.56 8.30
N PHE A 81 -4.13 -0.61 7.11
CA PHE A 81 -4.49 -1.88 6.48
C PHE A 81 -3.28 -2.79 6.31
N PHE A 82 -2.20 -2.29 5.69
CA PHE A 82 -0.98 -3.08 5.47
C PHE A 82 -0.25 -3.44 6.75
N ARG A 83 -0.19 -2.52 7.73
CA ARG A 83 0.49 -2.74 9.02
C ARG A 83 -0.20 -3.77 9.89
N GLU A 84 -1.51 -3.92 9.72
CA GLU A 84 -2.31 -4.85 10.50
C GLU A 84 -2.42 -6.23 9.85
N LEU A 85 -1.91 -6.43 8.63
CA LEU A 85 -1.84 -7.76 8.05
C LEU A 85 -1.04 -8.67 9.01
N PRO A 86 -1.54 -9.88 9.35
CA PRO A 86 -0.81 -10.79 10.23
C PRO A 86 0.55 -11.18 9.65
N GLU A 87 0.64 -11.23 8.32
CA GLU A 87 1.88 -11.37 7.57
C GLU A 87 2.10 -10.15 6.67
N SER A 88 3.33 -9.64 6.65
CA SER A 88 3.73 -8.57 5.74
C SER A 88 3.49 -8.99 4.27
N LEU A 89 3.16 -8.04 3.39
CA LEU A 89 3.07 -8.30 1.95
C LEU A 89 4.35 -8.95 1.38
N VAL A 90 5.48 -8.68 2.01
CA VAL A 90 6.73 -9.41 1.82
C VAL A 90 6.89 -10.35 3.00
N THR A 91 6.39 -11.58 2.87
CA THR A 91 6.42 -12.59 3.95
C THR A 91 7.83 -13.16 4.14
N ALA A 92 8.11 -13.75 5.31
CA ALA A 92 9.35 -14.47 5.55
C ALA A 92 9.46 -15.76 4.72
N GLU A 93 8.34 -16.36 4.32
CA GLU A 93 8.32 -17.49 3.38
C GLU A 93 8.80 -17.07 1.98
N ASN A 94 8.68 -15.79 1.65
CA ASN A 94 9.29 -15.14 0.48
C ASN A 94 10.71 -14.63 0.79
N THR A 95 11.51 -15.40 1.52
CA THR A 95 12.92 -15.06 1.86
C THR A 95 13.71 -14.66 0.61
N ASP A 96 13.43 -15.30 -0.53
CA ASP A 96 14.07 -14.99 -1.80
C ASP A 96 13.72 -13.59 -2.33
N LEU A 97 12.50 -13.07 -2.07
CA LEU A 97 12.12 -11.70 -2.45
C LEU A 97 12.93 -10.68 -1.65
N PHE A 98 13.07 -10.93 -0.34
CA PHE A 98 13.86 -10.09 0.56
C PHE A 98 15.36 -10.12 0.21
N LEU A 99 15.90 -11.30 -0.08
CA LEU A 99 17.29 -11.46 -0.54
C LEU A 99 17.52 -10.75 -1.88
N VAL A 100 16.57 -10.84 -2.82
CA VAL A 100 16.62 -10.10 -4.07
C VAL A 100 16.56 -8.59 -3.83
N PHE A 101 15.76 -8.09 -2.89
CA PHE A 101 15.77 -6.67 -2.52
C PHE A 101 17.09 -6.21 -1.90
N ILE A 102 17.72 -7.03 -1.04
CA ILE A 102 19.05 -6.73 -0.50
C ILE A 102 20.10 -6.71 -1.62
N GLU A 103 20.05 -7.68 -2.54
CA GLU A 103 20.95 -7.71 -3.70
C GLU A 103 20.71 -6.52 -4.65
N LEU A 104 19.47 -6.08 -4.80
CA LEU A 104 19.12 -4.84 -5.52
C LEU A 104 19.83 -3.65 -4.87
N ASP A 105 19.67 -3.45 -3.56
CA ASP A 105 20.30 -2.32 -2.85
C ASP A 105 21.83 -2.31 -3.01
N GLN A 106 22.48 -3.48 -2.97
CA GLN A 106 23.94 -3.59 -3.03
C GLN A 106 24.54 -3.61 -4.44
N LYS A 107 23.81 -4.14 -5.44
CA LYS A 107 24.37 -4.50 -6.77
C LYS A 107 23.54 -4.05 -7.96
N PHE A 108 22.47 -3.26 -7.79
CA PHE A 108 21.61 -2.83 -8.91
C PHE A 108 22.38 -2.23 -10.08
N ASN A 109 23.45 -1.48 -9.81
CA ASN A 109 24.27 -0.82 -10.83
C ASN A 109 25.31 -1.75 -11.50
N GLN A 110 25.52 -2.96 -10.99
CA GLN A 110 26.55 -3.89 -11.50
C GLN A 110 26.00 -4.87 -12.54
N ASP A 111 24.77 -5.36 -12.36
CA ASP A 111 24.14 -6.31 -13.30
C ASP A 111 22.61 -6.19 -13.31
N LYS A 112 22.13 -5.02 -13.77
CA LYS A 112 20.71 -4.63 -13.77
C LYS A 112 19.79 -5.70 -14.38
N ASN A 113 20.17 -6.30 -15.50
CA ASN A 113 19.32 -7.27 -16.21
C ASN A 113 19.13 -8.54 -15.40
N LYS A 114 20.21 -9.08 -14.82
CA LYS A 114 20.14 -10.27 -13.96
C LYS A 114 19.26 -10.01 -12.74
N THR A 115 19.35 -8.82 -12.14
CA THR A 115 18.54 -8.49 -10.98
C THR A 115 17.06 -8.30 -11.32
N ILE A 116 16.75 -7.72 -12.48
CA ILE A 116 15.36 -7.66 -13.00
C ILE A 116 14.79 -9.07 -13.21
N THR A 117 15.55 -9.98 -13.83
CA THR A 117 15.11 -11.36 -14.06
C THR A 117 14.84 -12.09 -12.74
N LYS A 118 15.71 -11.94 -11.74
CA LYS A 118 15.48 -12.51 -10.41
C LYS A 118 14.21 -11.96 -9.77
N LEU A 119 14.02 -10.64 -9.80
CA LEU A 119 12.81 -10.02 -9.26
C LEU A 119 11.55 -10.55 -9.95
N GLN A 120 11.57 -10.67 -11.28
CA GLN A 120 10.46 -11.23 -12.05
C GLN A 120 10.14 -12.67 -11.62
N ASN A 121 11.15 -13.51 -11.44
CA ASN A 121 10.95 -14.90 -11.02
C ASN A 121 10.25 -14.98 -9.66
N VAL A 122 10.72 -14.21 -8.67
CA VAL A 122 10.11 -14.25 -7.34
C VAL A 122 8.71 -13.64 -7.34
N LEU A 123 8.47 -12.56 -8.10
CA LEU A 123 7.13 -12.00 -8.25
C LEU A 123 6.14 -12.99 -8.90
N ASN A 124 6.62 -13.92 -9.75
CA ASN A 124 5.80 -14.97 -10.34
C ASN A 124 5.45 -16.10 -9.37
N GLU A 125 6.19 -16.23 -8.26
CA GLU A 125 5.95 -17.24 -7.22
C GLU A 125 4.96 -16.75 -6.15
N LEU A 126 4.75 -15.42 -6.07
CA LEU A 126 3.78 -14.83 -5.15
C LEU A 126 2.35 -15.25 -5.50
N PRO A 127 1.49 -15.53 -4.50
CA PRO A 127 0.07 -15.71 -4.75
C PRO A 127 -0.51 -14.47 -5.44
N LEU A 128 -1.44 -14.68 -6.38
CA LEU A 128 -1.97 -13.62 -7.25
C LEU A 128 -2.48 -12.40 -6.46
N VAL A 129 -3.09 -12.62 -5.30
CA VAL A 129 -3.60 -11.54 -4.44
C VAL A 129 -2.46 -10.65 -3.91
N TYR A 130 -1.35 -11.24 -3.45
CA TYR A 130 -0.18 -10.49 -3.00
C TYR A 130 0.46 -9.72 -4.14
N LEU A 131 0.58 -10.35 -5.31
CA LEU A 131 1.12 -9.70 -6.50
C LEU A 131 0.28 -8.48 -6.91
N ASN A 132 -1.04 -8.63 -6.95
CA ASN A 132 -1.96 -7.54 -7.30
C ASN A 132 -1.86 -6.39 -6.30
N VAL A 133 -1.87 -6.70 -5.00
CA VAL A 133 -1.80 -5.69 -3.94
C VAL A 133 -0.45 -4.99 -3.93
N LEU A 134 0.66 -5.73 -4.06
CA LEU A 134 2.01 -5.17 -4.14
C LEU A 134 2.18 -4.27 -5.37
N LYS A 135 1.76 -4.75 -6.55
CA LYS A 135 1.79 -3.97 -7.78
C LYS A 135 1.01 -2.67 -7.63
N THR A 136 -0.20 -2.76 -7.10
CA THR A 136 -1.08 -1.60 -6.92
C THR A 136 -0.51 -0.60 -5.93
N LEU A 137 0.04 -1.08 -4.81
CA LEU A 137 0.72 -0.25 -3.83
C LEU A 137 1.91 0.48 -4.47
N ILE A 138 2.81 -0.23 -5.15
CA ILE A 138 3.98 0.38 -5.79
C ILE A 138 3.56 1.42 -6.84
N GLN A 139 2.57 1.10 -7.68
CA GLN A 139 2.06 2.04 -8.68
C GLN A 139 1.52 3.31 -8.03
N PHE A 140 0.79 3.17 -6.92
CA PHE A 140 0.26 4.31 -6.20
C PHE A 140 1.36 5.16 -5.54
N LEU A 141 2.39 4.53 -4.95
CA LEU A 141 3.53 5.25 -4.39
C LEU A 141 4.32 6.01 -5.45
N VAL A 142 4.45 5.46 -6.67
CA VAL A 142 5.06 6.16 -7.80
C VAL A 142 4.24 7.41 -8.19
N LEU A 143 2.91 7.33 -8.19
CA LEU A 143 2.06 8.50 -8.45
C LEU A 143 2.26 9.61 -7.40
N VAL A 144 2.42 9.22 -6.13
CA VAL A 144 2.68 10.16 -5.03
C VAL A 144 4.06 10.79 -5.19
N GLU A 145 5.08 9.99 -5.48
CA GLU A 145 6.45 10.49 -5.70
C GLU A 145 6.54 11.44 -6.90
N GLN A 146 5.76 11.24 -7.95
CA GLN A 146 5.72 12.17 -9.10
C GLN A 146 5.32 13.60 -8.71
N LYS A 147 4.69 13.78 -7.55
CA LYS A 147 4.29 15.08 -6.99
C LYS A 147 5.24 15.58 -5.89
N LYS A 148 6.42 14.96 -5.71
CA LYS A 148 7.37 15.25 -4.62
C LYS A 148 7.81 16.71 -4.50
N ASP A 149 7.84 17.45 -5.60
CA ASP A 149 8.21 18.88 -5.56
C ASP A 149 7.20 19.71 -4.77
N ILE A 150 5.94 19.25 -4.68
CA ILE A 150 4.87 19.89 -3.93
C ILE A 150 4.62 19.15 -2.61
N ASN A 151 4.32 17.84 -2.67
CA ASN A 151 3.95 17.07 -1.48
C ASN A 151 5.14 16.74 -0.54
N LYS A 152 6.38 16.95 -0.98
CA LYS A 152 7.63 16.67 -0.24
C LYS A 152 7.88 15.19 0.10
N MET A 153 7.26 14.28 -0.63
CA MET A 153 7.35 12.83 -0.43
C MET A 153 8.07 12.16 -1.61
N ASP A 154 9.40 12.02 -1.49
CA ASP A 154 10.19 11.19 -2.40
C ASP A 154 10.16 9.71 -1.98
N SER A 155 10.76 8.83 -2.80
CA SER A 155 10.88 7.38 -2.51
C SER A 155 11.38 7.10 -1.08
N LYS A 156 12.36 7.88 -0.60
CA LYS A 156 12.96 7.69 0.74
C LYS A 156 12.00 8.08 1.85
N ASN A 157 11.29 9.18 1.70
CA ASN A 157 10.29 9.63 2.68
C ASN A 157 9.10 8.67 2.71
N LEU A 158 8.68 8.15 1.56
CA LEU A 158 7.59 7.17 1.45
C LEU A 158 7.98 5.84 2.12
N SER A 159 9.20 5.33 1.90
CA SER A 159 9.65 4.06 2.50
C SER A 159 9.73 4.10 4.03
N LEU A 160 9.93 5.28 4.62
CA LEU A 160 9.90 5.46 6.08
C LEU A 160 8.48 5.62 6.64
N SER A 161 7.53 5.99 5.77
CA SER A 161 6.18 6.40 6.19
C SER A 161 5.14 5.31 6.09
N LEU A 162 5.36 4.27 5.29
CA LEU A 162 4.43 3.14 5.09
C LEU A 162 4.73 1.97 6.02
#